data_AF-A0AAV7WB33-F1
#
_entry.id   AF-A0AAV7WB33-F1
#
_cell.length_a   1.000
_cell.length_b   1.000
_cell.length_c   1.000
_cell.angle_alpha   90.00
_cell.angle_beta   90.00
_cell.angle_gamma   90.00
#
_symmetry.space_group_name_H-M   'P 1'
#
loop_
_entity.id
_entity.type
_entity.pdbx_description
1 polymer ?
#
loop_
_entity_poly.entity_id
_entity_poly.type
_entity_poly.pdbx_seq_one_letter_code
_entity_poly.pdbx_strand_id
1 'polypeptide(L)'
;MLGPFRMNDLQIRMTADFSKETSECRKAFLALQPHLRQLEVKFGLFEPARMWITKNNVSKDFYDPIDLSLYLNSLSDRPMDTVILSQPQALITAVRTHYQRSLLLSDRTVAPQRP
;
A
#
# COMPACT_ATOMS: atom_id res chain seq x y z
N MET A 1 0.96 -1.97 -11.78
CA MET A 1 0.50 -3.25 -12.35
C MET A 1 0.53 -3.12 -13.85
N LEU A 2 1.22 -4.03 -14.53
CA LEU A 2 1.08 -4.16 -15.98
C LEU A 2 -0.34 -4.64 -16.25
N GLY A 3 -1.01 -4.05 -17.26
CA GLY A 3 -2.33 -4.50 -17.69
C GLY A 3 -2.30 -5.95 -18.14
N PRO A 4 -3.45 -6.65 -18.15
CA PRO A 4 -3.50 -7.98 -18.72
C PRO A 4 -3.08 -7.91 -20.20
N PHE A 5 -2.17 -8.78 -20.62
CA PHE A 5 -1.84 -8.94 -22.03
C PHE A 5 -2.27 -10.33 -22.49
N ARG A 6 -2.57 -10.44 -23.79
CA ARG A 6 -3.00 -11.68 -24.41
C ARG A 6 -1.82 -12.36 -25.09
N MET A 7 -1.71 -13.67 -24.90
CA MET A 7 -0.77 -14.52 -25.64
C MET A 7 -1.53 -15.80 -26.02
N ASN A 8 -1.68 -16.07 -27.32
CA ASN A 8 -2.35 -17.27 -27.85
C ASN A 8 -3.74 -17.52 -27.20
N ASP A 9 -4.62 -16.53 -27.23
CA ASP A 9 -5.95 -16.51 -26.61
C ASP A 9 -6.00 -16.66 -25.07
N LEU A 10 -4.84 -16.77 -24.41
CA LEU A 10 -4.75 -16.77 -22.95
C LEU A 10 -4.51 -15.35 -22.43
N GLN A 11 -5.29 -14.98 -21.41
CA GLN A 11 -5.09 -13.73 -20.68
C GLN A 11 -4.06 -13.97 -19.57
N ILE A 12 -2.87 -13.40 -19.74
CA ILE A 12 -1.79 -13.51 -18.77
C ILE A 12 -1.81 -12.27 -17.87
N ARG A 13 -1.71 -12.50 -16.56
CA ARG A 13 -1.54 -11.46 -15.56
C ARG A 13 -0.19 -11.64 -14.87
N MET A 14 0.67 -10.65 -15.02
CA MET A 14 1.90 -10.57 -14.25
C MET A 14 1.63 -9.82 -12.96
N THR A 15 1.96 -10.45 -11.84
CA THR A 15 1.94 -9.84 -10.51
C THR A 15 3.33 -9.92 -9.93
N ALA A 16 3.75 -8.90 -9.20
CA ALA A 16 4.99 -8.96 -8.43
C ALA A 16 4.89 -10.10 -7.40
N ASP A 17 5.99 -10.82 -7.23
CA ASP A 17 6.13 -11.86 -6.22
C ASP A 17 6.46 -11.22 -4.88
N PHE A 18 5.53 -11.31 -3.93
CA PHE A 18 5.63 -10.69 -2.62
C PHE A 18 5.64 -11.75 -1.54
N SER A 19 6.34 -11.47 -0.42
CA SER A 19 6.20 -12.29 0.77
C SER A 19 4.73 -12.39 1.21
N LYS A 20 4.39 -13.46 1.95
CA LYS A 20 3.03 -13.65 2.48
C LYS A 20 2.56 -12.43 3.28
N GLU A 21 3.42 -11.89 4.12
CA GLU A 21 3.17 -10.71 4.96
C GLU A 21 2.87 -9.48 4.11
N THR A 22 3.70 -9.23 3.09
CA THR A 22 3.51 -8.10 2.17
C THR A 22 2.20 -8.24 1.39
N SER A 23 1.89 -9.46 0.93
CA SER A 23 0.64 -9.75 0.22
C SER A 23 -0.61 -9.51 1.09
N GLU A 24 -0.59 -9.92 2.35
CA GLU A 24 -1.68 -9.70 3.31
C GLU A 24 -1.85 -8.21 3.65
N CYS A 25 -0.76 -7.47 3.82
CA CYS A 25 -0.81 -6.02 4.02
C CYS A 25 -1.40 -5.30 2.80
N ARG A 26 -0.99 -5.67 1.58
CA ARG A 26 -1.58 -5.15 0.33
C ARG A 26 -3.08 -5.45 0.25
N LYS A 27 -3.51 -6.65 0.61
CA LYS A 27 -4.95 -7.01 0.64
C LYS A 27 -5.73 -6.11 1.60
N ALA A 28 -5.21 -5.84 2.80
CA ALA A 28 -5.85 -4.93 3.75
C ALA A 28 -5.96 -3.50 3.22
N PHE A 29 -4.91 -2.98 2.57
CA PHE A 29 -4.98 -1.70 1.88
C PHE A 29 -6.03 -1.68 0.76
N LEU A 30 -6.13 -2.75 -0.03
CA LEU A 30 -7.13 -2.85 -1.09
C LEU A 30 -8.57 -2.93 -0.55
N ALA A 31 -8.78 -3.51 0.63
CA ALA A 31 -10.08 -3.55 1.29
C ALA A 31 -10.62 -2.15 1.66
N LEU A 32 -9.75 -1.14 1.78
CA LEU A 32 -10.13 0.24 2.08
C LEU A 32 -10.49 1.06 0.83
N GLN A 33 -10.32 0.52 -0.39
CA GLN A 33 -10.64 1.23 -1.64
C GLN A 33 -12.08 1.74 -1.76
N PRO A 34 -13.13 1.01 -1.32
CA PRO A 34 -14.50 1.51 -1.39
C PRO A 34 -14.65 2.85 -0.64
N HIS A 35 -14.06 2.95 0.55
CA HIS A 35 -14.08 4.17 1.37
C HIS A 35 -13.27 5.30 0.74
N LEU A 36 -12.11 5.00 0.16
CA LEU A 36 -11.31 5.97 -0.57
C LEU A 36 -12.07 6.57 -1.76
N ARG A 37 -12.84 5.75 -2.49
CA ARG A 37 -13.67 6.22 -3.61
C ARG A 37 -14.83 7.11 -3.13
N GLN A 38 -15.45 6.78 -2.00
CA GLN A 38 -16.53 7.59 -1.42
C GLN A 38 -16.05 8.97 -0.97
N LEU A 39 -14.81 9.08 -0.49
CA LEU A 39 -14.22 10.34 -0.04
C LEU A 39 -13.64 11.20 -1.18
N GLU A 40 -13.83 10.79 -2.44
CA GLU A 40 -13.34 11.46 -3.64
C GLU A 40 -11.83 11.78 -3.61
N VAL A 41 -11.04 10.94 -2.94
CA VAL A 41 -9.58 11.12 -2.88
C VAL A 41 -8.88 10.41 -4.03
N LYS A 42 -7.76 10.96 -4.49
CA LYS A 42 -6.85 10.24 -5.39
C LYS A 42 -6.00 9.29 -4.56
N PHE A 43 -5.81 8.05 -5.01
CA PHE A 43 -4.99 7.09 -4.26
C PHE A 43 -4.24 6.11 -5.17
N GLY A 44 -3.18 5.50 -4.64
CA GLY A 44 -2.37 4.51 -5.34
C GLY A 44 -1.64 3.58 -4.37
N LEU A 45 -1.61 2.28 -4.69
CA LEU A 45 -0.88 1.27 -3.92
C LEU A 45 0.45 0.94 -4.62
N PHE A 46 1.55 1.40 -4.02
CA PHE A 46 2.92 1.21 -4.48
C PHE A 46 3.59 -0.01 -3.84
N GLU A 47 4.70 -0.43 -4.41
CA GLU A 47 5.54 -1.48 -3.85
C GLU A 47 6.31 -0.98 -2.61
N PRO A 48 6.58 -1.86 -1.62
CA PRO A 48 6.06 -3.23 -1.50
C PRO A 48 4.60 -3.25 -0.98
N ALA A 49 4.20 -2.36 -0.08
CA ALA A 49 2.82 -2.21 0.41
C ALA A 49 2.62 -0.80 0.98
N ARG A 50 2.73 0.23 0.13
CA ARG A 50 2.58 1.64 0.52
C ARG A 50 1.35 2.24 -0.16
N MET A 51 0.39 2.75 0.62
CA MET A 51 -0.76 3.48 0.06
C MET A 51 -0.48 4.97 0.09
N TRP A 52 -0.50 5.60 -1.08
CA TRP A 52 -0.46 7.04 -1.25
C TRP A 52 -1.87 7.57 -1.45
N ILE A 53 -2.20 8.68 -0.80
CA ILE A 53 -3.50 9.36 -0.90
C ILE A 53 -3.28 10.84 -1.09
N THR A 54 -4.10 11.47 -1.94
CA THR A 54 -4.14 12.92 -2.11
C THR A 54 -5.57 13.44 -2.00
N LYS A 55 -5.77 14.41 -1.09
CA LYS A 55 -7.01 15.16 -0.89
C LYS A 55 -6.67 16.65 -0.82
N ASN A 56 -7.39 17.50 -1.55
CA ASN A 56 -7.18 18.95 -1.55
C ASN A 56 -5.71 19.39 -1.78
N ASN A 57 -5.04 18.77 -2.76
CA ASN A 57 -3.61 18.96 -3.06
C ASN A 57 -2.62 18.58 -1.94
N VAL A 58 -3.08 17.98 -0.84
CA VAL A 58 -2.22 17.42 0.20
C VAL A 58 -2.08 15.93 -0.04
N SER A 59 -0.85 15.49 -0.26
CA SER A 59 -0.48 14.08 -0.40
C SER A 59 0.05 13.52 0.92
N LYS A 60 -0.36 12.29 1.25
CA LYS A 60 0.14 11.55 2.41
C LYS A 60 0.35 10.09 2.07
N ASP A 61 1.44 9.53 2.60
CA ASP A 61 1.78 8.12 2.48
C ASP A 61 1.43 7.36 3.76
N PHE A 62 0.92 6.14 3.57
CA PHE A 62 0.58 5.20 4.63
C PHE A 62 1.29 3.88 4.38
N TYR A 63 1.91 3.38 5.45
CA TYR A 63 2.64 2.12 5.48
C TYR A 63 1.93 1.04 6.32
N ASP A 64 0.83 1.44 6.97
CA ASP A 64 -0.01 0.58 7.78
C ASP A 64 -1.48 0.81 7.39
N PRO A 65 -2.24 -0.25 7.03
CA PRO A 65 -3.67 -0.15 6.78
C PRO A 65 -4.47 0.38 7.97
N ILE A 66 -4.00 0.16 9.20
CA ILE A 66 -4.66 0.66 10.42
C ILE A 66 -4.53 2.18 10.50
N ASP A 67 -3.31 2.71 10.33
CA ASP A 67 -3.07 4.16 10.31
C ASP A 67 -3.91 4.85 9.23
N LEU A 68 -4.06 4.18 8.08
CA LEU A 68 -4.93 4.66 7.02
C LEU A 68 -6.41 4.66 7.45
N SER A 69 -6.91 3.55 7.99
CA SER A 69 -8.30 3.45 8.44
C SER A 69 -8.66 4.54 9.45
N LEU A 70 -7.79 4.78 10.45
CA LEU A 70 -7.94 5.86 11.42
C LEU A 70 -7.97 7.24 10.75
N TYR A 71 -7.10 7.46 9.76
CA TYR A 71 -7.11 8.71 8.99
C TYR A 71 -8.40 8.89 8.18
N LEU A 72 -8.91 7.85 7.52
CA LEU A 72 -10.16 7.94 6.76
C LEU A 72 -11.36 8.24 7.67
N ASN A 73 -11.38 7.65 8.87
CA ASN A 73 -12.39 7.98 9.88
C ASN A 73 -12.34 9.45 10.30
N SER A 74 -11.15 10.04 10.41
CA SER A 74 -10.99 11.46 10.72
C SER A 74 -11.46 12.39 9.58
N LEU A 75 -11.56 11.88 8.35
CA LEU A 75 -11.98 12.64 7.18
C LEU A 75 -13.48 12.53 6.87
N SER A 76 -14.20 11.61 7.53
CA SER A 76 -15.59 11.32 7.27
C SER A 76 -16.47 11.90 8.38
N ASP A 77 -17.49 12.69 8.00
CA ASP A 77 -18.52 13.18 8.95
C ASP A 77 -19.41 12.06 9.50
N ARG A 78 -19.35 10.86 8.89
CA ARG A 78 -19.99 9.64 9.39
C ARG A 78 -18.91 8.63 9.78
N PRO A 79 -18.89 8.13 11.03
CA PRO A 79 -17.93 7.12 11.43
C PRO A 79 -18.11 5.88 10.55
N MET A 80 -17.01 5.36 9.99
CA MET A 80 -17.07 4.06 9.30
C MET A 80 -17.39 2.99 10.34
N ASP A 81 -18.35 2.11 10.06
CA ASP A 81 -18.49 0.87 10.81
C ASP A 81 -17.16 0.15 10.74
N THR A 82 -16.49 0.08 11.89
CA THR A 82 -15.13 -0.42 12.03
C THR A 82 -15.13 -1.91 11.75
N VAL A 83 -15.08 -2.28 10.47
CA VAL A 83 -14.73 -3.62 10.02
C VAL A 83 -13.23 -3.78 10.28
N ILE A 84 -12.85 -3.91 11.56
CA ILE A 84 -11.47 -4.08 11.98
C ILE A 84 -11.07 -5.50 11.63
N LEU A 85 -10.45 -5.62 10.45
CA LEU A 85 -9.12 -6.17 10.27
C LEU A 85 -8.54 -6.85 11.52
N SER A 86 -8.87 -8.12 11.71
CA SER A 86 -8.12 -9.05 12.58
C SER A 86 -6.79 -9.43 11.92
N GLN A 87 -5.93 -8.45 11.63
CA GLN A 87 -4.56 -8.73 11.20
C GLN A 87 -3.62 -8.73 12.43
N PRO A 88 -2.79 -9.77 12.61
CA PRO A 88 -1.90 -9.84 13.76
C PRO A 88 -0.85 -8.72 13.66
N GLN A 89 -0.73 -7.91 14.71
CA GLN A 89 0.25 -6.81 14.87
C GLN A 89 1.69 -7.19 14.45
N ALA A 90 2.04 -8.48 14.61
CA ALA A 90 3.31 -9.06 14.19
C ALA A 90 3.57 -8.95 12.68
N LEU A 91 2.53 -9.15 11.85
CA LEU A 91 2.61 -9.11 10.40
C LEU A 91 2.84 -7.68 9.89
N ILE A 92 2.16 -6.71 10.52
CA ILE A 92 2.31 -5.28 10.26
C ILE A 92 3.74 -4.82 10.59
N THR A 93 4.27 -5.27 11.74
CA THR A 93 5.63 -4.94 12.18
C THR A 93 6.70 -5.52 11.25
N ALA A 94 6.50 -6.74 10.75
CA ALA A 94 7.40 -7.38 9.80
C ALA A 94 7.47 -6.62 8.46
N VAL A 95 6.33 -6.16 7.93
CA VAL A 95 6.26 -5.37 6.69
C VAL A 95 6.96 -4.01 6.87
N ARG A 96 6.71 -3.31 8.00
CA ARG A 96 7.38 -2.05 8.31
C ARG A 96 8.90 -2.22 8.39
N THR A 97 9.37 -3.29 9.04
CA THR A 97 10.80 -3.59 9.20
C THR A 97 11.45 -3.94 7.86
N HIS A 98 10.80 -4.78 7.03
CA HIS A 98 11.31 -5.10 5.70
C HIS A 98 11.45 -3.85 4.84
N TYR A 99 10.45 -2.97 4.84
CA TYR A 99 10.49 -1.74 4.06
C TYR A 99 11.56 -0.75 4.54
N GLN A 100 11.71 -0.55 5.85
CA GLN A 100 12.80 0.28 6.38
C GLN A 100 14.17 -0.27 5.97
N ARG A 101 14.34 -1.59 5.97
CA ARG A 101 15.55 -2.23 5.44
C ARG A 101 15.72 -1.97 3.94
N SER A 102 14.67 -2.08 3.13
CA SER A 102 14.74 -1.81 1.68
C SER A 102 15.07 -0.35 1.37
N LEU A 103 14.53 0.62 2.13
CA LEU A 103 14.87 2.04 2.00
C LEU A 103 16.35 2.30 2.33
N LEU A 104 16.84 1.76 3.45
CA LEU A 104 18.26 1.90 3.85
C LEU A 104 19.23 1.25 2.84
N LEU A 105 18.82 0.18 2.17
CA LEU A 105 19.61 -0.45 1.12
C LEU A 105 19.61 0.35 -0.19
N SER A 106 18.54 1.11 -0.46
CA SER A 106 18.40 1.94 -1.66
C SER A 106 19.20 3.26 -1.54
N ASP A 107 19.39 3.80 -0.33
CA ASP A 107 20.26 4.96 -0.11
C ASP A 107 21.77 4.63 -0.23
N ARG A 108 22.14 3.35 -0.19
CA ARG A 108 23.55 2.92 -0.33
C ARG A 108 24.01 2.71 -1.78
N THR A 109 23.13 2.80 -2.77
CA THR A 109 23.48 2.54 -4.18
C THR A 109 23.78 3.79 -5.02
N VAL A 110 23.83 4.99 -4.43
CA VAL A 110 24.28 6.21 -5.13
C VAL A 110 25.38 6.92 -4.34
N ALA A 111 26.54 6.27 -4.25
CA ALA A 111 27.80 7.01 -4.21
C ALA A 111 28.47 6.81 -5.58
N PRO A 112 28.57 7.84 -6.44
CA PRO A 112 29.42 7.74 -7.61
C PRO A 112 30.87 7.71 -7.12
N GLN A 113 31.43 6.50 -7.02
CA GLN A 113 32.88 6.31 -7.01
C GLN A 113 33.41 6.68 -8.39
N ARG A 114 33.91 7.92 -8.57
CA ARG A 114 34.94 8.29 -9.56
C ARG A 114 35.64 9.60 -9.15
N PRO A 115 36.89 9.84 -9.57
CA PRO A 115 37.92 8.90 -10.05
C PRO A 115 39.02 8.63 -9.00
#